data_AF-A0A957IAS2-F1
#
_entry.id   AF-A0A957IAS2-F1
#
_cell.length_a   1.000
_cell.length_b   1.000
_cell.length_c   1.000
_cell.angle_alpha   90.00
_cell.angle_beta   90.00
_cell.angle_gamma   90.00
#
_symmetry.space_group_name_H-M   'P 1'
#
loop_
_entity.id
_entity.type
_entity.pdbx_description
1 polymer ?
#
loop_
_entity_poly.entity_id
_entity_poly.type
_entity_poly.pdbx_seq_one_letter_code
_entity_poly.pdbx_strand_id
1 'polypeptide(L)'
;HLPQTARFAVEFRHDSWVRPEVVDLLRPYNISLVAADYIYMPKTITPTADFLYLRFIGPHGQFKTKDKEMLDKTADLQAWQQKLELLLPQFKHVFGFFNNDYSGNSPTTCNRFKKIVGLEAAEIRPLRQGRLL
;
A
#
# COMPACT_ATOMS: atom_id res chain seq x y z
N HIS A 1 7.89 -0.88 -25.44
CA HIS A 1 6.64 -1.57 -25.07
C HIS A 1 6.83 -2.33 -23.76
N LEU A 2 5.80 -2.38 -22.91
CA LEU A 2 5.78 -3.22 -21.72
C LEU A 2 5.28 -4.64 -22.07
N PRO A 3 5.81 -5.70 -21.42
CA PRO A 3 5.31 -7.06 -21.58
C PRO A 3 3.81 -7.20 -21.27
N GLN A 4 3.03 -7.82 -22.15
CA GLN A 4 1.59 -8.04 -21.92
C GLN A 4 1.27 -9.15 -20.90
N THR A 5 2.27 -9.95 -20.53
CA THR A 5 2.12 -11.07 -19.58
C THR A 5 2.25 -10.65 -18.11
N ALA A 6 2.58 -9.38 -17.85
CA ALA A 6 2.79 -8.85 -16.51
C ALA A 6 1.83 -7.70 -16.19
N ARG A 7 1.52 -7.54 -14.91
CA ARG A 7 0.81 -6.38 -14.38
C ARG A 7 1.82 -5.35 -13.88
N PHE A 8 1.59 -4.08 -14.15
CA PHE A 8 2.47 -2.98 -13.73
C PHE A 8 1.76 -2.05 -12.78
N ALA A 9 2.49 -1.61 -11.76
CA ALA A 9 2.08 -0.52 -10.89
C ALA A 9 3.15 0.56 -10.88
N VAL A 10 2.73 1.82 -10.87
CA VAL A 10 3.64 2.98 -10.86
C VAL A 10 3.38 3.82 -9.62
N GLU A 11 4.43 4.12 -8.88
CA GLU A 11 4.39 4.96 -7.68
C GLU A 11 5.16 6.25 -7.92
N PHE A 12 4.45 7.36 -7.81
CA PHE A 12 5.05 8.69 -7.81
C PHE A 12 5.34 9.14 -6.37
N ARG A 13 6.45 9.85 -6.17
CA ARG A 13 6.87 10.41 -4.88
C ARG A 13 6.87 11.93 -4.84
N HIS A 14 6.21 12.55 -5.81
CA HIS A 14 6.10 14.00 -5.93
C HIS A 14 4.68 14.36 -6.38
N ASP A 15 4.10 15.38 -5.77
CA ASP A 15 2.71 15.82 -5.97
C ASP A 15 2.43 16.34 -7.38
N SER A 16 3.44 16.83 -8.10
CA SER A 16 3.35 17.25 -9.51
C SER A 16 2.82 16.16 -10.47
N TRP A 17 2.82 14.89 -10.05
CA TRP A 17 2.26 13.77 -10.79
C TRP A 17 0.79 13.48 -10.46
N VAL A 18 0.21 14.17 -9.47
CA VAL A 18 -1.19 14.06 -9.10
C VAL A 18 -2.00 14.96 -10.03
N ARG A 19 -2.20 14.50 -11.27
CA ARG A 19 -2.91 15.25 -12.30
C ARG A 19 -3.68 14.33 -13.25
N PRO A 20 -4.79 14.79 -13.84
CA PRO A 20 -5.64 13.97 -14.70
C PRO A 20 -4.90 13.31 -15.87
N GLU A 21 -3.92 13.98 -16.46
CA GLU A 21 -3.17 13.49 -17.62
C GLU A 21 -2.37 12.21 -17.31
N VAL A 22 -1.92 12.05 -16.06
CA VAL A 22 -1.25 10.82 -15.62
C VAL A 22 -2.26 9.68 -15.56
N VAL A 23 -3.44 9.95 -15.01
CA VAL A 23 -4.51 8.95 -14.88
C VAL A 23 -4.97 8.49 -16.27
N ASP A 24 -5.16 9.43 -17.20
CA ASP A 24 -5.59 9.16 -18.56
C ASP A 24 -4.52 8.42 -19.38
N LEU A 25 -3.24 8.65 -19.08
CA LEU A 25 -2.15 7.87 -19.67
C LEU A 25 -2.11 6.42 -19.18
N LEU A 26 -2.39 6.16 -17.90
CA LEU A 26 -2.24 4.82 -17.31
C LEU A 26 -3.41 3.88 -17.62
N ARG A 27 -4.65 4.41 -17.65
CA ARG A 27 -5.89 3.63 -17.84
C ARG A 27 -5.89 2.71 -19.06
N PRO A 28 -5.54 3.17 -20.29
CA PRO A 28 -5.57 2.33 -21.49
C PRO A 28 -4.64 1.11 -21.41
N TYR A 29 -3.62 1.16 -20.55
CA TYR A 29 -2.63 0.10 -20.40
C TYR A 29 -2.88 -0.79 -19.17
N ASN A 30 -3.98 -0.58 -18.44
CA ASN A 30 -4.28 -1.29 -17.20
C ASN A 30 -3.12 -1.24 -16.19
N ILE A 31 -2.47 -0.07 -16.08
CA ILE A 31 -1.35 0.16 -15.15
C ILE A 31 -1.91 0.78 -13.87
N SER A 32 -1.67 0.13 -12.74
CA SER A 32 -2.18 0.60 -11.44
C SER A 32 -1.36 1.79 -10.94
N LEU A 33 -2.00 2.94 -10.77
CA LEU A 33 -1.47 4.05 -10.00
C LEU A 33 -1.47 3.66 -8.52
N VAL A 34 -0.27 3.58 -7.93
CA VAL A 34 -0.10 3.16 -6.53
C VAL A 34 -0.77 4.17 -5.60
N ALA A 35 -1.69 3.69 -4.77
CA ALA A 35 -2.18 4.44 -3.62
C ALA A 35 -1.20 4.28 -2.47
N ALA A 36 -0.79 5.37 -1.82
CA ALA A 36 0.22 5.32 -0.77
C ALA A 36 -0.19 6.11 0.47
N ASP A 37 0.05 5.52 1.64
CA ASP A 37 0.15 6.26 2.90
C ASP A 37 1.60 6.71 3.09
N TYR A 38 1.90 7.87 2.52
CA TYR A 38 3.19 8.53 2.58
C TYR A 38 2.99 10.01 2.89
N ILE A 39 3.80 10.56 3.80
CA ILE A 39 3.56 11.85 4.45
C ILE A 39 3.44 13.05 3.48
N TYR A 40 4.05 12.97 2.30
CA TYR A 40 4.07 14.05 1.31
C TYR A 40 3.13 13.83 0.12
N MET A 41 2.31 12.78 0.14
CA MET A 41 1.43 12.43 -0.98
C MET A 41 -0.04 12.41 -0.55
N PRO A 42 -0.97 12.75 -1.45
CA PRO A 42 -2.39 12.58 -1.19
C PRO A 42 -2.75 11.12 -0.88
N LYS A 43 -3.50 10.92 0.21
CA LYS A 43 -3.99 9.59 0.62
C LYS A 43 -5.30 9.24 -0.10
N THR A 44 -5.25 9.20 -1.42
CA THR A 44 -6.41 8.94 -2.29
C THR A 44 -6.27 7.61 -3.05
N ILE A 45 -7.38 7.10 -3.56
CA ILE A 45 -7.41 5.97 -4.48
C ILE A 45 -7.97 6.48 -5.80
N THR A 46 -7.20 6.37 -6.87
CA THR A 46 -7.64 6.74 -8.22
C THR A 46 -7.52 5.52 -9.14
N PRO A 47 -8.64 4.83 -9.42
CA PRO A 47 -8.65 3.64 -10.26
C PRO A 47 -8.13 3.93 -11.67
N THR A 48 -7.09 3.19 -12.04
CA THR A 48 -6.40 3.24 -13.35
C THR A 48 -6.18 1.83 -13.93
N ALA A 49 -6.49 0.80 -13.15
CA ALA A 49 -6.42 -0.60 -13.54
C ALA A 49 -7.53 -1.38 -12.84
N ASP A 50 -7.78 -2.60 -13.32
CA ASP A 50 -8.67 -3.57 -12.68
C ASP A 50 -8.08 -4.19 -11.39
N PHE A 51 -6.96 -3.66 -10.90
CA PHE A 51 -6.37 -4.01 -9.62
C PHE A 51 -5.77 -2.78 -8.92
N LEU A 52 -5.71 -2.85 -7.60
CA LEU A 52 -5.11 -1.81 -6.76
C LEU A 52 -3.79 -2.30 -6.14
N TYR A 53 -2.79 -1.43 -6.16
CA TYR A 53 -1.55 -1.61 -5.41
C TYR A 53 -1.48 -0.54 -4.31
N LEU A 54 -1.65 -0.94 -3.05
CA LEU A 54 -1.70 -0.07 -1.88
C LEU A 54 -0.42 -0.22 -1.03
N ARG A 55 0.23 0.90 -0.70
CA ARG A 55 1.46 0.91 0.09
C ARG A 55 1.36 1.76 1.35
N PHE A 56 1.65 1.14 2.49
CA PHE A 56 1.76 1.84 3.79
C PHE A 56 3.23 2.05 4.11
N ILE A 57 3.72 3.29 4.00
CA ILE A 57 5.18 3.56 3.97
C ILE A 57 5.65 4.22 5.27
N GLY A 58 4.97 5.29 5.69
CA GLY A 58 5.44 6.16 6.76
C GLY A 58 6.69 6.99 6.39
N PRO A 59 7.13 7.90 7.27
CA PRO A 59 8.40 8.62 7.15
C PRO A 59 9.59 7.67 7.18
N HIS A 60 10.51 7.83 6.23
CA HIS A 60 11.71 6.99 6.17
C HIS A 60 12.58 7.19 7.43
N GLY A 61 13.03 6.07 8.03
CA GLY A 61 13.90 6.11 9.19
C GLY A 61 13.22 6.62 10.47
N GLN A 62 11.89 6.58 10.52
CA GLN A 62 11.13 7.07 11.68
C GLN A 62 11.51 6.37 13.00
N PHE A 63 11.84 5.07 12.93
CA PHE A 63 12.12 4.26 14.12
C PHE A 63 13.52 3.66 14.08
N LYS A 64 14.22 3.74 15.22
CA LYS A 64 15.55 3.14 15.41
C LYS A 64 15.51 1.61 15.40
N THR A 65 14.46 1.03 15.97
CA THR A 65 14.21 -0.42 15.96
C THR A 65 12.87 -0.72 15.28
N LYS A 66 12.77 -1.90 14.67
CA LYS A 66 11.62 -2.30 13.83
C LYS A 66 11.02 -3.65 14.25
N ASP A 67 11.11 -3.93 15.55
CA ASP A 67 10.79 -5.19 16.21
C ASP A 67 9.36 -5.24 16.77
N LYS A 68 8.76 -4.09 17.05
CA LYS A 68 7.38 -3.94 17.54
C LYS A 68 6.73 -2.66 17.01
N GLU A 69 5.41 -2.61 17.06
CA GLU A 69 4.71 -1.36 16.76
C GLU A 69 5.05 -0.30 17.82
N MET A 70 5.42 0.87 17.32
CA MET A 70 5.75 2.08 18.07
C MET A 70 4.67 3.14 17.90
N LEU A 71 3.85 3.04 16.85
CA LEU A 71 2.69 3.90 16.60
C LEU A 71 1.44 3.07 16.32
N ASP A 72 0.33 3.45 16.96
CA ASP A 72 -0.97 2.94 16.59
C ASP A 72 -1.48 3.62 15.32
N LYS A 73 -1.68 2.81 14.28
CA LYS A 73 -2.20 3.22 12.96
C LYS A 73 -3.66 2.82 12.73
N THR A 74 -4.38 2.38 13.76
CA THR A 74 -5.75 1.85 13.61
C THR A 74 -6.69 2.83 12.91
N ALA A 75 -6.71 4.10 13.32
CA ALA A 75 -7.57 5.11 12.71
C ALA A 75 -7.19 5.37 11.22
N ASP A 76 -5.90 5.47 10.92
CA ASP A 76 -5.41 5.60 9.53
C ASP A 76 -5.87 4.39 8.68
N LEU A 77 -5.72 3.17 9.22
CA LEU A 77 -6.13 1.93 8.55
C LEU A 77 -7.64 1.85 8.31
N GLN A 78 -8.47 2.27 9.27
CA GLN A 78 -9.92 2.33 9.11
C GLN A 78 -10.31 3.34 8.01
N ALA A 79 -9.65 4.50 7.97
CA ALA A 79 -9.88 5.49 6.91
C ALA A 79 -9.52 4.93 5.52
N TRP A 80 -8.48 4.09 5.42
CA TRP A 80 -8.17 3.38 4.18
C TRP A 80 -9.19 2.30 3.83
N GLN A 81 -9.70 1.55 4.81
CA GLN A 81 -10.77 0.57 4.58
C GLN A 81 -12.03 1.24 4.03
N GLN A 82 -12.45 2.38 4.57
CA GLN A 82 -13.62 3.11 4.09
C GLN A 82 -13.47 3.57 2.63
N LYS A 83 -12.29 4.10 2.26
CA LYS A 83 -12.00 4.47 0.86
C LYS A 83 -12.01 3.25 -0.06
N LEU A 84 -11.44 2.15 0.41
CA LEU A 84 -11.38 0.90 -0.34
C LEU A 84 -12.77 0.34 -0.57
N GLU A 85 -13.62 0.30 0.46
CA GLU A 85 -14.98 -0.25 0.41
C GLU A 85 -15.84 0.39 -0.69
N LEU A 86 -15.77 1.71 -0.85
CA LEU A 86 -16.48 2.45 -1.89
C LEU A 86 -16.02 2.09 -3.32
N LEU A 87 -14.81 1.58 -3.47
CA LEU A 87 -14.16 1.33 -4.76
C LEU A 87 -13.92 -0.16 -5.04
N LEU A 88 -14.17 -1.04 -4.06
CA LEU A 88 -13.96 -2.49 -4.18
C LEU A 88 -14.58 -3.10 -5.45
N PRO A 89 -15.81 -2.73 -5.87
CA PRO A 89 -16.40 -3.28 -7.11
C PRO A 89 -15.61 -2.99 -8.40
N GLN A 90 -14.68 -2.02 -8.38
CA GLN A 90 -13.85 -1.68 -9.53
C GLN A 90 -12.59 -2.55 -9.66
N PHE A 91 -12.26 -3.33 -8.62
CA PHE A 91 -11.01 -4.08 -8.56
C PHE A 91 -11.28 -5.59 -8.51
N LYS A 92 -10.62 -6.35 -9.39
CA LYS A 92 -10.51 -7.81 -9.30
C LYS A 92 -9.58 -8.24 -8.17
N HIS A 93 -8.53 -7.46 -7.92
CA HIS A 93 -7.53 -7.75 -6.90
C HIS A 93 -7.04 -6.47 -6.21
N VAL A 94 -6.77 -6.59 -4.91
CA VAL A 94 -6.14 -5.54 -4.12
C VAL A 94 -4.91 -6.12 -3.45
N PHE A 95 -3.76 -5.50 -3.68
CA PHE A 95 -2.48 -5.88 -3.07
C PHE A 95 -2.06 -4.82 -2.05
N GLY A 96 -1.95 -5.20 -0.77
CA GLY A 96 -1.54 -4.31 0.31
C GLY A 96 -0.15 -4.65 0.83
N PHE A 97 0.76 -3.67 0.83
CA PHE A 97 2.15 -3.82 1.29
C PHE A 97 2.49 -2.84 2.40
N PHE A 98 3.15 -3.34 3.45
CA PHE A 98 3.48 -2.58 4.65
C PHE A 98 4.99 -2.45 4.81
N ASN A 99 5.47 -1.22 4.97
CA ASN A 99 6.84 -0.92 5.36
C ASN A 99 6.92 -0.83 6.89
N ASN A 100 8.04 -1.25 7.47
CA ASN A 100 8.30 -1.13 8.90
C ASN A 100 8.27 0.33 9.39
N ASP A 101 8.64 1.27 8.53
CA ASP A 101 8.59 2.71 8.84
C ASP A 101 7.17 3.25 9.00
N TYR A 102 6.13 2.47 8.67
CA TYR A 102 4.74 2.91 8.82
C TYR A 102 4.28 2.96 10.29
N SER A 103 4.70 1.99 11.10
CA SER A 103 4.25 1.83 12.49
C SER A 103 5.34 1.34 13.45
N GLY A 104 6.49 0.88 12.95
CA GLY A 104 7.52 0.19 13.72
C GLY A 104 7.55 -1.32 13.50
N ASN A 105 6.49 -1.94 12.95
CA ASN A 105 6.50 -3.38 12.67
C ASN A 105 5.46 -3.77 11.60
N SER A 106 5.92 -4.08 10.38
CA SER A 106 5.02 -4.35 9.26
C SER A 106 4.15 -5.60 9.42
N PRO A 107 4.60 -6.74 9.99
CA PRO A 107 3.75 -7.92 10.12
C PRO A 107 2.55 -7.68 11.06
N THR A 108 2.78 -7.00 12.19
CA THR A 108 1.72 -6.71 13.17
C THR A 108 0.69 -5.78 12.57
N THR A 109 1.12 -4.70 11.92
CA THR A 109 0.19 -3.74 11.29
C THR A 109 -0.53 -4.33 10.09
N CYS A 110 0.13 -5.17 9.29
CA CYS A 110 -0.50 -5.91 8.21
C CYS A 110 -1.62 -6.82 8.74
N ASN A 111 -1.36 -7.58 9.81
CA ASN A 111 -2.38 -8.41 10.46
C ASN A 111 -3.53 -7.59 11.05
N ARG A 112 -3.24 -6.40 11.59
CA ARG A 112 -4.30 -5.47 12.03
C ARG A 112 -5.18 -5.06 10.85
N PHE A 113 -4.59 -4.68 9.73
CA PHE A 113 -5.35 -4.28 8.55
C PHE A 113 -6.16 -5.45 7.97
N LYS A 114 -5.58 -6.66 7.92
CA LYS A 114 -6.30 -7.88 7.54
C LYS A 114 -7.59 -8.03 8.35
N LYS A 115 -7.52 -7.94 9.68
CA LYS A 115 -8.70 -7.99 10.55
C LYS A 115 -9.71 -6.88 10.24
N ILE A 116 -9.24 -5.65 10.04
CA ILE A 116 -10.10 -4.50 9.68
C ILE A 116 -10.86 -4.75 8.37
N VAL A 117 -10.23 -5.39 7.38
CA VAL A 117 -10.86 -5.74 6.09
C VAL A 117 -11.53 -7.12 6.07
N GLY A 118 -11.70 -7.77 7.23
CA GLY A 118 -12.37 -9.07 7.34
C GLY A 118 -11.56 -10.28 6.88
N LEU A 119 -10.24 -10.16 6.75
CA LEU A 119 -9.31 -11.24 6.42
C LEU A 119 -8.67 -11.84 7.69
N GLU A 120 -8.31 -13.12 7.59
CA GLU A 120 -7.59 -13.81 8.66
C GLU A 120 -6.16 -13.31 8.83
N ALA A 121 -5.77 -13.06 10.08
CA ALA A 121 -4.40 -12.74 10.43
C ALA A 121 -3.50 -13.99 10.27
N ALA A 122 -2.27 -13.79 9.82
CA ALA A 122 -1.29 -14.87 9.72
C ALA A 122 -0.41 -14.92 10.97
N GLU A 123 0.14 -16.09 11.28
CA GLU A 123 1.17 -16.23 12.30
C GLU A 123 2.40 -15.39 11.92
N ILE A 124 2.87 -14.53 12.84
CA ILE A 124 4.08 -13.74 12.64
C ILE A 124 5.27 -14.62 12.99
N ARG A 125 5.99 -15.06 11.96
CA ARG A 125 7.24 -15.81 12.15
C ARG A 125 8.38 -14.83 12.45
N PRO A 126 9.29 -15.16 13.37
CA PRO A 126 10.47 -14.35 13.59
C PRO A 126 11.27 -14.21 12.28
N LEU A 127 11.91 -13.05 12.12
CA LEU A 127 12.71 -12.75 10.94
C LEU A 127 13.74 -13.86 10.72
N ARG A 128 13.54 -14.68 9.70
CA ARG A 128 14.59 -15.54 9.15
C ARG A 128 15.46 -14.67 8.27
N GLN A 129 16.17 -13.73 8.89
CA GLN A 129 17.19 -12.97 8.19
C GLN A 129 18.39 -13.89 8.04
N GLY A 130 18.37 -14.74 7.01
CA GLY A 130 19.63 -15.20 6.45
C GLY A 130 20.38 -13.95 6.05
N ARG A 131 21.48 -13.64 6.76
CA ARG A 131 22.49 -12.76 6.18
C ARG A 131 22.82 -13.39 4.84
N LEU A 132 22.52 -12.69 3.75
CA LEU A 132 23.29 -12.86 2.54
C LEU A 132 24.70 -12.39 2.94
N LEU A 133 25.52 -13.35 3.36
CA LEU A 133 26.96 -13.19 3.52
C LEU A 133 27.57 -13.12 2.11
#